data_AF-A0A529FPN7-F1
#
_entry.id   AF-A0A529FPN7-F1
#
_cell.length_a   1.000
_cell.length_b   1.000
_cell.length_c   1.000
_cell.angle_alpha   90.00
_cell.angle_beta   90.00
_cell.angle_gamma   90.00
#
_symmetry.space_group_name_H-M   'P 1'
#
loop_
_entity.id
_entity.type
_entity.pdbx_description
1 polymer ?
#
loop_
_entity_poly.entity_id
_entity_poly.type
_entity_poly.pdbx_seq_one_letter_code
_entity_poly.pdbx_strand_id
1 'polypeptide(L)' 'LMLAYFGRAPKPAERGRVVIYKAMCDLLWTLWGLIQLANNNPVDDFRAYADGRFVRCKALMETAEFSLHLAAIRKG' A
#
# COMPACT_ATOMS: atom_id res chain seq x y z
N LEU A 1 -1.56 15.72 6.68
CA LEU A 1 -1.81 15.55 5.22
C LEU A 1 -3.30 15.63 4.88
N MET A 2 -4.14 14.63 5.20
CA MET A 2 -5.54 14.60 4.74
C MET A 2 -6.41 15.79 5.19
N LEU A 3 -6.24 16.26 6.43
CA LEU A 3 -6.96 17.44 6.94
C LEU A 3 -6.73 18.69 6.09
N ALA A 4 -5.46 18.96 5.77
CA ALA A 4 -5.08 20.08 4.90
C ALA A 4 -5.55 19.85 3.46
N TYR A 5 -5.43 18.63 2.93
CA TYR A 5 -5.86 18.30 1.56
C TYR A 5 -7.37 18.49 1.36
N PHE A 6 -8.19 18.09 2.33
CA PHE A 6 -9.64 18.20 2.24
C PHE A 6 -10.20 19.52 2.80
N GLY A 7 -9.40 20.33 3.50
CA GLY A 7 -9.89 21.49 4.26
C GLY A 7 -10.84 21.14 5.41
N ARG A 8 -10.95 19.85 5.76
CA ARG A 8 -11.81 19.29 6.81
C ARG A 8 -11.31 17.91 7.24
N ALA A 9 -11.89 17.37 8.31
CA ALA A 9 -11.66 15.97 8.67
C ALA A 9 -12.07 15.04 7.49
N PRO A 10 -11.25 14.03 7.14
CA PRO A 10 -11.58 13.09 6.07
C PRO A 10 -12.75 12.20 6.47
N LYS A 11 -13.64 11.91 5.52
CA LYS A 11 -14.69 10.90 5.66
C LYS A 11 -14.06 9.50 5.80
N PRO A 12 -14.76 8.53 6.42
CA PRO A 12 -14.25 7.17 6.57
C PRO A 12 -13.78 6.52 5.25
N ALA A 13 -14.54 6.63 4.16
CA ALA A 13 -14.11 6.10 2.87
C ALA A 13 -12.94 6.85 2.22
N GLU A 14 -12.79 8.15 2.46
CA GLU A 14 -11.63 8.92 1.98
C GLU A 14 -10.35 8.44 2.65
N ARG A 15 -10.38 8.29 3.98
CA ARG A 15 -9.27 7.70 4.72
C ARG A 15 -9.03 6.25 4.30
N GLY A 16 -10.10 5.48 4.13
CA GLY A 16 -10.03 4.09 3.67
C GLY A 16 -9.29 3.98 2.34
N ARG A 17 -9.66 4.77 1.34
CA ARG A 17 -8.99 4.78 0.02
C ARG A 17 -7.49 5.03 0.15
N VAL A 18 -7.07 6.00 0.98
CA VAL A 18 -5.64 6.26 1.22
C VAL A 18 -4.94 5.03 1.81
N VAL A 19 -5.56 4.33 2.76
CA VAL A 19 -4.98 3.11 3.35
C VAL A 19 -4.90 1.97 2.34
N ILE A 20 -5.94 1.74 1.53
CA ILE A 20 -5.91 0.71 0.49
C ILE A 20 -4.83 1.05 -0.55
N TYR A 21 -4.70 2.31 -0.97
CA TYR A 21 -3.66 2.70 -1.91
C TYR A 21 -2.25 2.59 -1.33
N LYS A 22 -2.04 2.68 0.00
CA LYS A 22 -0.74 2.34 0.60
C LYS A 22 -0.38 0.88 0.35
N ALA A 23 -1.30 -0.05 0.61
CA ALA A 23 -1.08 -1.47 0.35
C ALA A 23 -0.88 -1.75 -1.15
N MET A 24 -1.75 -1.21 -2.01
CA MET A 24 -1.63 -1.42 -3.46
C MET A 24 -0.36 -0.81 -4.05
N CYS A 25 0.11 0.32 -3.51
CA CYS A 25 1.39 0.92 -3.92
C CYS A 25 2.57 0.03 -3.55
N ASP A 26 2.62 -0.50 -2.33
CA ASP A 26 3.67 -1.46 -1.96
C ASP A 26 3.59 -2.75 -2.79
N LEU A 27 2.38 -3.26 -3.06
CA LEU A 27 2.19 -4.43 -3.93
C LEU A 27 2.68 -4.18 -5.36
N LEU A 28 2.32 -3.05 -5.96
CA LEU A 28 2.77 -2.66 -7.29
C LEU A 28 4.30 -2.65 -7.37
N TRP A 29 4.95 -1.97 -6.42
CA TRP A 29 6.41 -1.87 -6.40
C TRP A 29 7.09 -3.19 -6.02
N THR A 30 6.45 -4.05 -5.22
CA THR A 30 6.91 -5.41 -5.00
C THR A 30 6.98 -6.19 -6.30
N LEU A 31 5.88 -6.20 -7.07
CA LEU A 31 5.81 -6.93 -8.34
C LEU A 31 6.81 -6.39 -9.36
N TRP A 32 6.93 -5.06 -9.45
CA TRP A 32 7.96 -4.44 -10.30
C TRP A 32 9.37 -4.85 -9.86
N GLY A 33 9.68 -4.85 -8.56
CA GLY A 33 10.98 -5.24 -8.02
C GLY A 33 11.31 -6.71 -8.34
N LEU A 34 10.34 -7.61 -8.25
CA LEU A 34 10.51 -9.01 -8.65
C LEU A 34 10.81 -9.18 -10.15
N ILE A 35 10.22 -8.33 -11.01
CA ILE A 35 10.56 -8.31 -12.44
C ILE A 35 12.01 -7.85 -12.63
N GLN A 36 12.46 -6.82 -11.91
CA GLN A 36 13.85 -6.36 -11.98
C GLN A 36 14.84 -7.44 -11.53
N LEU A 37 14.52 -8.15 -10.45
CA LEU A 37 15.31 -9.29 -9.96
C LEU A 37 15.40 -10.39 -11.02
N ALA A 38 14.27 -10.78 -11.63
CA ALA A 38 14.24 -11.81 -12.67
C ALA A 38 15.03 -11.40 -13.93
N ASN A 39 15.11 -10.10 -14.23
CA ASN A 39 15.88 -9.55 -15.34
C ASN A 39 17.37 -9.37 -15.02
N ASN A 40 17.85 -9.75 -13.82
CA ASN A 40 19.22 -9.53 -13.37
C ASN A 40 19.67 -8.06 -13.47
N ASN A 41 18.77 -7.12 -13.19
CA ASN A 41 19.12 -5.70 -13.21
C ASN A 41 20.13 -5.38 -12.08
N PRO A 42 21.34 -4.86 -12.40
CA PRO A 42 22.41 -4.67 -11.42
C PRO A 42 22.34 -3.34 -10.66
N VAL A 43 21.32 -2.50 -10.91
CA VAL A 43 21.23 -1.14 -10.34
C VAL A 43 21.12 -1.14 -8.81
N ASP A 44 20.48 -2.16 -8.21
CA ASP A 44 20.26 -2.25 -6.76
C ASP A 44 19.97 -3.71 -6.34
N ASP A 45 19.85 -3.97 -5.03
CA ASP A 45 19.39 -5.24 -4.48
C ASP A 45 17.84 -5.35 -4.58
N PHE A 46 17.38 -5.83 -5.74
CA PHE A 46 15.95 -6.01 -5.99
C PHE A 46 15.28 -7.12 -5.18
N ARG A 47 16.04 -8.08 -4.65
CA ARG A 47 15.51 -9.10 -3.72
C ARG A 47 15.11 -8.43 -2.42
N ALA A 48 16.05 -7.73 -1.79
CA ALA A 48 15.78 -7.01 -0.55
C ALA A 48 14.70 -5.93 -0.73
N TYR A 49 14.71 -5.22 -1.86
CA TYR A 49 13.69 -4.21 -2.20
C TYR A 49 12.27 -4.80 -2.23
N ALA A 50 12.08 -5.90 -2.98
CA ALA A 50 10.78 -6.52 -3.15
C ALA A 50 10.28 -7.14 -1.84
N ASP A 51 11.14 -7.88 -1.13
CA ASP A 51 10.78 -8.55 0.11
C ASP A 51 10.39 -7.53 1.20
N GLY A 52 11.15 -6.45 1.34
CA GLY A 52 10.85 -5.39 2.31
C GLY A 52 9.50 -4.72 2.08
N ARG A 53 9.16 -4.43 0.81
CA ARG A 53 7.85 -3.87 0.46
C ARG A 53 6.72 -4.87 0.66
N PHE A 54 6.94 -6.13 0.30
CA PHE A 54 5.94 -7.17 0.46
C PHE A 54 5.60 -7.40 1.94
N VAL A 55 6.60 -7.49 2.81
CA VAL A 55 6.41 -7.65 4.26
C VAL A 55 5.59 -6.49 4.82
N ARG A 56 5.89 -5.25 4.43
CA ARG A 56 5.12 -4.07 4.87
C ARG A 56 3.68 -4.08 4.33
N CYS A 57 3.49 -4.44 3.06
CA CYS A 57 2.16 -4.58 2.45
C CYS A 57 1.32 -5.62 3.19
N LYS A 58 1.89 -6.82 3.39
CA LYS A 58 1.25 -7.94 4.08
C LYS A 58 0.88 -7.55 5.51
N ALA A 59 1.83 -6.99 6.26
CA ALA A 59 1.59 -6.56 7.64
C ALA A 59 0.44 -5.55 7.74
N LEU A 60 0.35 -4.59 6.80
CA LEU A 60 -0.77 -3.64 6.74
C LEU A 60 -2.09 -4.36 6.44
N MET A 61 -2.11 -5.25 5.47
CA MET A 61 -3.32 -5.98 5.04
C MET A 61 -3.86 -6.94 6.10
N GLU A 62 -2.99 -7.47 6.97
CA GLU A 62 -3.35 -8.39 8.06
C GLU A 62 -3.97 -7.69 9.29
N THR A 63 -3.93 -6.37 9.35
CA THR A 63 -4.56 -5.61 10.45
C THR A 63 -6.08 -5.66 10.39
N ALA A 64 -6.74 -5.66 11.56
CA ALA A 64 -8.20 -5.58 11.63
C ALA A 64 -8.72 -4.26 11.03
N GLU A 65 -7.96 -3.16 11.22
CA GLU A 65 -8.24 -1.84 10.70
C GLU A 65 -8.32 -1.82 9.17
N PHE A 66 -7.50 -2.63 8.48
CA PHE A 66 -7.55 -2.72 7.02
C PHE A 66 -8.90 -3.20 6.52
N SER A 67 -9.47 -4.22 7.19
CA SER A 67 -10.81 -4.73 6.86
C SER A 67 -11.90 -3.69 7.15
N LEU A 68 -11.77 -2.91 8.22
CA LEU A 68 -12.67 -1.80 8.52
C LEU A 68 -12.59 -0.68 7.46
N HIS A 69 -11.39 -0.35 6.99
CA HIS A 69 -11.19 0.61 5.90
C HIS A 69 -11.82 0.12 4.59
N LEU A 70 -11.65 -1.16 4.26
CA LEU A 70 -12.28 -1.76 3.09
C LEU A 70 -13.81 -1.73 3.18
N ALA A 71 -14.36 -2.06 4.35
CA ALA A 71 -15.81 -1.97 4.61
C ALA A 71 -16.33 -0.53 4.51
N ALA A 72 -15.58 0.45 5.01
CA ALA A 72 -15.94 1.86 4.89
C ALA A 72 -16.01 2.30 3.41
N ILE A 73 -15.05 1.91 2.58
CA ILE A 73 -15.07 2.22 1.14
C ILE A 73 -16.27 1.59 0.45
N ARG A 74 -16.60 0.33 0.78
CA ARG A 74 -17.75 -0.38 0.20
C ARG A 74 -19.08 0.29 0.55
N LYS A 75 -19.15 1.03 1.66
CA LYS A 75 -20.35 1.77 2.10
C LYS A 75 -20.49 3.16 1.46
N GLY A 76 -19.44 3.71 0.85
CA GLY A 76 -19.42 5.05 0.21
C GLY A 76 -18.61 6.10 0.97
#